data_AF-A0A2N8ZI31-F1
#
_entry.id   AF-A0A2N8ZI31-F1
#
_cell.length_a   1.000
_cell.length_b   1.000
_cell.length_c   1.000
_cell.angle_alpha   90.00
_cell.angle_beta   90.00
_cell.angle_gamma   90.00
#
_symmetry.space_group_name_H-M   'P 1'
#
loop_
_entity.id
_entity.type
_entity.pdbx_description
1 polymer ?
#
loop_
_entity_poly.entity_id
_entity_poly.type
_entity_poly.pdbx_seq_one_letter_code
_entity_poly.pdbx_strand_id
1 'polypeptide(L)'
;MSELEFTIENKKTEAEQYVCSAQPFELGAVVMTQGVKMLLSDNIGANLRIYLMRHQNGDWGNMPIEDKIANDEATKIGARIMSGYQICNQRIWIITEGDRSVTTVLFPFEY
;
A
#
# COMPACT_ATOMS: atom_id res chain seq x y z
N MET A 1 9.70 -48.19 7.23
CA MET A 1 10.44 -47.19 8.03
C MET A 1 11.55 -46.63 7.14
N SER A 2 11.43 -45.49 6.47
CA SER A 2 10.38 -44.47 6.41
C SER A 2 10.39 -43.87 5.00
N GLU A 3 9.21 -43.45 4.55
CA GLU A 3 9.01 -42.61 3.38
C GLU A 3 9.86 -41.33 3.52
N LEU A 4 10.55 -40.95 2.44
CA LEU A 4 10.94 -39.57 2.21
C LEU A 4 10.30 -39.17 0.89
N GLU A 5 9.01 -38.85 0.99
CA GLU A 5 8.34 -37.98 0.04
C GLU A 5 9.06 -36.64 0.08
N PHE A 6 10.04 -36.47 -0.81
CA PHE A 6 10.55 -35.14 -1.12
C PHE A 6 9.46 -34.47 -1.94
N THR A 7 8.53 -33.83 -1.24
CA THR A 7 7.53 -32.93 -1.80
C THR A 7 8.26 -31.99 -2.74
N ILE A 8 7.94 -32.10 -4.02
CA ILE A 8 8.28 -31.10 -5.02
C ILE A 8 7.52 -29.86 -4.58
N GLU A 9 8.14 -29.01 -3.76
CA GLU A 9 7.75 -27.61 -3.64
C GLU A 9 7.95 -27.01 -5.02
N ASN A 10 6.89 -27.11 -5.83
CA ASN A 10 6.69 -26.29 -7.00
C ASN A 10 6.76 -24.84 -6.51
N LYS A 11 7.98 -24.28 -6.51
CA LYS A 11 8.17 -22.84 -6.62
C LYS A 11 7.46 -22.43 -7.90
N LYS A 12 6.20 -22.04 -7.77
CA LYS A 12 5.49 -21.25 -8.76
C LYS A 12 6.23 -19.92 -8.86
N THR A 13 7.30 -19.93 -9.62
CA THR A 13 7.87 -18.74 -10.24
C THR A 13 7.05 -18.48 -11.51
N GLU A 14 5.74 -18.34 -11.33
CA GLU A 14 4.87 -17.68 -12.28
C GLU A 14 4.80 -16.27 -11.74
N ALA A 15 5.29 -15.28 -12.48
CA ALA A 15 5.03 -13.89 -12.14
C ALA A 15 3.50 -13.75 -12.14
N GLU A 16 2.89 -13.76 -10.96
CA GLU A 16 1.44 -13.59 -10.82
C GLU A 16 1.09 -12.28 -11.53
N GLN A 17 0.34 -12.43 -12.63
CA GLN A 17 0.01 -11.32 -13.49
C GLN A 17 -1.06 -10.47 -12.80
N TYR A 18 -0.64 -9.54 -11.95
CA TYR A 18 -1.52 -8.58 -11.32
C TYR A 18 -1.91 -7.47 -12.31
N VAL A 19 -3.22 -7.30 -12.53
CA VAL A 19 -3.80 -6.15 -13.24
C VAL A 19 -4.75 -5.45 -12.28
N CYS A 20 -4.50 -4.17 -12.05
CA CYS A 20 -5.32 -3.36 -11.16
C CYS A 20 -6.76 -3.23 -11.71
N SER A 21 -7.73 -3.45 -10.82
CA SER A 21 -9.17 -3.32 -11.05
C SER A 21 -9.85 -2.33 -10.09
N ALA A 22 -9.03 -1.55 -9.36
CA ALA A 22 -9.48 -0.52 -8.44
C ALA A 22 -10.36 0.53 -9.11
N GLN A 23 -11.33 1.05 -8.36
CA GLN A 23 -12.03 2.27 -8.70
C GLN A 23 -11.37 3.46 -7.99
N PRO A 24 -11.16 4.60 -8.68
CA PRO A 24 -10.69 5.80 -8.01
C PRO A 24 -11.61 6.22 -6.86
N PHE A 25 -11.03 6.78 -5.81
CA PHE A 25 -11.77 7.15 -4.59
C PHE A 25 -11.21 8.43 -3.97
N GLU A 26 -12.01 9.06 -3.12
CA GLU A 26 -11.62 10.27 -2.38
C GLU A 26 -10.83 9.92 -1.11
N LEU A 27 -9.84 10.73 -0.76
CA LEU A 27 -8.93 10.49 0.38
C LEU A 27 -9.51 10.96 1.73
N GLY A 28 -10.55 11.79 1.75
CA GLY A 28 -11.01 12.41 2.98
C GLY A 28 -9.96 13.34 3.61
N ALA A 29 -9.95 13.45 4.94
CA ALA A 29 -8.99 14.27 5.67
C ALA A 29 -7.60 13.62 5.65
N VAL A 30 -6.64 14.25 4.96
CA VAL A 30 -5.26 13.77 4.92
C VAL A 30 -4.49 14.25 6.14
N VAL A 31 -3.99 13.30 6.94
CA VAL A 31 -3.15 13.52 8.10
C VAL A 31 -1.86 12.71 7.98
N MET A 32 -0.83 13.09 8.74
CA MET A 32 0.42 12.34 8.78
C MET A 32 1.03 12.34 10.17
N THR A 33 1.80 11.30 10.49
CA THR A 33 2.56 11.24 11.74
C THR A 33 3.66 12.29 11.78
N GLN A 34 4.13 12.59 13.00
CA GLN A 34 5.22 13.53 13.20
C GLN A 34 6.51 13.04 12.51
N GLY A 35 6.76 11.73 12.50
CA GLY A 35 7.91 11.14 11.81
C GLY A 35 7.90 11.42 10.30
N VAL A 36 6.77 11.18 9.63
CA VAL A 36 6.63 11.48 8.19
C VAL A 36 6.76 12.98 7.93
N LYS A 37 6.17 13.82 8.78
CA LYS A 37 6.31 15.28 8.66
C LYS A 37 7.78 15.73 8.73
N MET A 38 8.57 15.16 9.63
CA MET A 38 10.00 15.45 9.75
C MET A 38 10.76 15.01 8.50
N LEU A 39 10.51 13.78 8.02
CA LEU A 39 11.13 13.27 6.80
C LEU A 39 10.92 14.22 5.60
N LEU A 40 9.69 14.69 5.40
CA LEU A 40 9.39 15.62 4.31
C LEU A 40 10.07 16.98 4.48
N SER A 41 10.16 17.47 5.72
CA SER A 41 10.76 18.78 6.01
C SER A 41 12.28 18.77 5.81
N ASP A 42 12.94 17.64 6.14
CA ASP A 42 14.39 17.48 6.02
C ASP A 42 14.85 17.22 4.56
N ASN A 43 13.91 16.91 3.66
CA ASN A 43 14.20 16.53 2.28
C ASN A 43 13.52 17.48 1.29
N ILE A 44 14.19 18.59 0.96
CA ILE A 44 13.70 19.58 -0.01
C ILE A 44 13.41 18.90 -1.35
N GLY A 45 12.17 19.01 -1.82
CA GLY A 45 11.69 18.41 -3.07
C GLY A 45 10.95 17.08 -2.90
N ALA A 46 10.93 16.49 -1.70
CA ALA A 46 10.07 15.36 -1.39
C ALA A 46 8.59 15.76 -1.55
N ASN A 47 7.85 15.03 -2.40
CA ASN A 47 6.49 15.40 -2.76
C ASN A 47 5.49 14.29 -2.42
N LEU A 48 4.91 14.38 -1.23
CA LEU A 48 3.88 13.44 -0.75
C LEU A 48 2.66 13.38 -1.68
N ARG A 49 2.33 14.47 -2.37
CA ARG A 49 1.15 14.56 -3.25
C ARG A 49 1.18 13.52 -4.36
N ILE A 50 2.36 13.17 -4.89
CA ILE A 50 2.48 12.15 -5.93
C ILE A 50 1.97 10.80 -5.43
N TYR A 51 2.32 10.43 -4.20
CA TYR A 51 1.93 9.15 -3.60
C TYR A 51 0.46 9.13 -3.21
N LEU A 52 -0.09 10.26 -2.74
CA LEU A 52 -1.53 10.40 -2.53
C LEU A 52 -2.30 10.24 -3.84
N MET A 53 -1.80 10.81 -4.95
CA MET A 53 -2.41 10.66 -6.27
C MET A 53 -2.31 9.24 -6.82
N ARG A 54 -1.27 8.50 -6.48
CA ARG A 54 -1.13 7.08 -6.83
C ARG A 54 -2.13 6.24 -6.04
N HIS A 55 -2.22 6.48 -4.74
CA HIS A 55 -3.13 5.77 -3.82
C HIS A 55 -4.58 5.93 -4.25
N GLN A 56 -5.04 7.17 -4.48
CA GLN A 56 -6.42 7.44 -4.88
C GLN A 56 -6.80 6.82 -6.24
N ASN A 57 -5.83 6.44 -7.07
CA ASN A 57 -6.02 5.91 -8.43
C ASN A 57 -5.68 4.42 -8.56
N GLY A 58 -5.51 3.70 -7.45
CA GLY A 58 -5.29 2.25 -7.50
C GLY A 58 -3.86 1.79 -7.74
N ASP A 59 -2.88 2.69 -7.66
CA ASP A 59 -1.48 2.30 -7.62
C ASP A 59 -1.07 2.05 -6.17
N TRP A 60 -1.06 0.78 -5.77
CA TRP A 60 -0.76 0.35 -4.40
C TRP A 60 0.74 0.31 -4.06
N GLY A 61 1.61 0.62 -5.02
CA GLY A 61 3.06 0.63 -4.83
C GLY A 61 3.65 -0.74 -4.47
N ASN A 62 4.48 -0.77 -3.43
CA ASN A 62 5.27 -1.91 -2.97
C ASN A 62 4.50 -2.79 -1.98
N MET A 63 3.34 -3.28 -2.39
CA MET A 63 2.52 -4.24 -1.65
C MET A 63 2.59 -5.66 -2.27
N PRO A 64 2.43 -6.73 -1.48
CA PRO A 64 2.16 -8.08 -1.98
C PRO A 64 0.97 -8.12 -2.95
N ILE A 65 0.94 -9.07 -3.88
CA ILE A 65 -0.10 -9.13 -4.92
C ILE A 65 -1.48 -9.39 -4.30
N GLU A 66 -1.54 -10.20 -3.26
CA GLU A 66 -2.75 -10.51 -2.49
C GLU A 66 -3.32 -9.24 -1.84
N ASP A 67 -2.46 -8.40 -1.26
CA ASP A 67 -2.86 -7.12 -0.66
C ASP A 67 -3.32 -6.12 -1.73
N LYS A 68 -2.71 -6.16 -2.93
CA LYS A 68 -3.15 -5.34 -4.06
C LYS A 68 -4.56 -5.73 -4.52
N ILE A 69 -4.83 -7.03 -4.63
CA ILE A 69 -6.17 -7.55 -4.96
C ILE A 69 -7.17 -7.18 -3.85
N ALA A 70 -6.78 -7.29 -2.58
CA ALA A 70 -7.63 -6.88 -1.47
C ALA A 70 -7.97 -5.38 -1.51
N ASN A 71 -7.01 -4.52 -1.84
CA ASN A 71 -7.24 -3.09 -2.02
C ASN A 71 -8.18 -2.79 -3.20
N ASP A 72 -8.01 -3.48 -4.34
CA ASP A 72 -8.91 -3.35 -5.48
C ASP A 72 -10.36 -3.60 -5.08
N GLU A 73 -10.62 -4.70 -4.37
CA GLU A 73 -11.96 -5.01 -3.86
C GLU A 73 -12.43 -4.01 -2.81
N ALA A 74 -11.54 -3.57 -1.92
CA ALA A 74 -11.84 -2.56 -0.91
C ALA A 74 -12.32 -1.23 -1.50
N THR A 75 -11.84 -0.85 -2.71
CA THR A 75 -12.35 0.34 -3.43
C THR A 75 -13.82 0.22 -3.81
N LYS A 76 -14.33 -1.00 -4.05
CA LYS A 76 -15.69 -1.27 -4.54
C LYS A 76 -16.68 -1.45 -3.39
N ILE A 77 -16.24 -2.03 -2.27
CA ILE A 77 -17.11 -2.41 -1.15
C ILE A 77 -17.02 -1.46 0.06
N GLY A 78 -16.18 -0.42 0.00
CA GLY A 78 -16.01 0.52 1.12
C GLY A 78 -15.24 -0.06 2.31
N ALA A 79 -14.25 -0.93 2.07
CA ALA A 79 -13.32 -1.40 3.10
C ALA A 79 -12.08 -0.50 3.17
N ARG A 80 -11.29 -0.62 4.26
CA ARG A 80 -10.02 0.10 4.41
C ARG A 80 -9.06 -0.24 3.27
N ILE A 81 -8.36 0.76 2.77
CA ILE A 81 -7.36 0.64 1.68
C ILE A 81 -5.99 1.02 2.24
N MET A 82 -4.96 0.28 1.86
CA MET A 82 -3.60 0.53 2.32
C MET A 82 -2.56 0.34 1.20
N SER A 83 -1.82 1.39 0.89
CA SER A 83 -0.70 1.34 -0.08
C SER A 83 0.64 1.60 0.58
N GLY A 84 1.71 1.12 -0.05
CA GLY A 84 3.08 1.25 0.44
C GLY A 84 4.02 1.87 -0.59
N TYR A 85 4.77 2.90 -0.20
CA TYR A 85 5.71 3.59 -1.10
C TYR A 85 7.07 3.83 -0.47
N GLN A 86 8.05 4.12 -1.33
CA GLN A 86 9.36 4.60 -0.94
C GLN A 86 9.46 6.11 -1.21
N ILE A 87 9.80 6.88 -0.18
CA ILE A 87 10.08 8.31 -0.26
C ILE A 87 11.37 8.58 0.53
N CYS A 88 12.35 9.22 -0.10
CA CYS A 88 13.64 9.51 0.53
C CYS A 88 14.30 8.27 1.18
N ASN A 89 14.25 7.12 0.50
CA ASN A 89 14.73 5.81 0.98
C ASN A 89 14.04 5.28 2.25
N GLN A 90 12.91 5.85 2.65
CA GLN A 90 12.08 5.38 3.75
C GLN A 90 10.76 4.85 3.22
N ARG A 91 10.32 3.72 3.77
CA ARG A 91 9.01 3.15 3.46
C ARG A 91 7.95 3.92 4.24
N ILE A 92 6.93 4.41 3.55
CA ILE A 92 5.71 4.94 4.14
C ILE A 92 4.50 4.10 3.76
N TRP A 93 3.49 4.13 4.61
CA TRP A 93 2.15 3.62 4.34
C TRP A 93 1.17 4.78 4.19
N ILE A 94 0.23 4.63 3.27
CA ILE A 94 -0.93 5.51 3.12
C ILE A 94 -2.17 4.65 3.31
N ILE A 95 -2.96 4.96 4.34
CA ILE A 95 -4.15 4.20 4.74
C ILE A 95 -5.36 5.10 4.62
N THR A 96 -6.38 4.68 3.87
CA THR A 96 -7.69 5.33 3.84
C THR A 96 -8.73 4.45 4.51
N GLU A 97 -9.44 4.99 5.50
CA GLU A 97 -10.49 4.26 6.21
C GLU A 97 -11.66 3.89 5.29
N GLY A 98 -12.44 2.86 5.68
CA GLY A 98 -13.51 2.29 4.86
C GLY A 98 -14.57 3.30 4.44
N ASP A 99 -14.91 4.22 5.33
CA ASP A 99 -15.85 5.32 5.10
C ASP A 99 -15.23 6.52 4.35
N ARG A 100 -13.94 6.42 3.98
CA ARG A 100 -13.16 7.47 3.30
C ARG A 100 -13.09 8.79 4.08
N SER A 101 -13.32 8.76 5.39
CA SER A 101 -13.29 9.97 6.23
C SER A 101 -11.87 10.51 6.44
N VAL A 102 -10.88 9.62 6.52
CA VAL A 102 -9.49 9.95 6.85
C VAL A 102 -8.52 9.15 5.99
N THR A 103 -7.47 9.82 5.51
CA THR A 103 -6.25 9.21 4.97
C THR A 103 -5.07 9.54 5.88
N THR A 104 -4.46 8.50 6.46
CA THR A 104 -3.29 8.64 7.33
C THR A 104 -2.04 8.23 6.58
N VAL A 105 -0.99 9.06 6.67
CA VAL A 105 0.36 8.74 6.19
C VAL A 105 1.29 8.51 7.38
N LEU A 106 1.93 7.35 7.43
CA LEU A 106 2.75 6.93 8.56
C LEU A 106 3.89 6.01 8.14
N PHE A 107 4.88 5.81 9.00
CA PHE A 107 5.84 4.74 8.86
C PHE A 107 5.23 3.39 9.27
N PRO A 108 5.71 2.26 8.69
CA PRO A 108 5.25 0.93 9.09
C PRO A 108 5.40 0.61 10.59
N PHE A 109 6.41 1.18 11.26
CA PHE A 109 6.64 0.96 12.68
C PHE A 109 5.78 1.85 13.60
N GLU A 110 5.05 2.83 13.02
CA GLU A 110 4.11 3.70 13.75
C GLU A 110 2.68 3.14 13.74
N TYR A 111 2.44 2.04 13.02
CA TYR A 111 1.18 1.31 12.97
C TYR A 111 1.19 0.15 13.97
#